data_AF-A0A956E1H3-F1
#
_entry.id   AF-A0A956E1H3-F1
#
_cell.length_a   1.000
_cell.length_b   1.000
_cell.length_c   1.000
_cell.angle_alpha   90.00
_cell.angle_beta   90.00
_cell.angle_gamma   90.00
#
_symmetry.space_group_name_H-M   'P 1'
#
loop_
_entity.id
_entity.type
_entity.pdbx_description
1 polymer ?
#
loop_
_entity_poly.entity_id
_entity_poly.type
_entity_poly.pdbx_seq_one_letter_code
_entity_poly.pdbx_strand_id
1 'polypeptide(L)'
;MQRRDTAIVHEDCDLDSGQKTDVNGDGRPDITVVRSGATEICRAVDLNFDGKIDAWVYRDGSGQVRRRESDYDRDGRIDEISTYQGGLLKEQQRATTLGGKLDTWHFYEAGKLVRTERDSDGDAIIDQWWEYPAPDKPQCPLIHSDVDGDGRPDPGATVDVCAQPGSGYVPPERSGPAKAGPSFEQSGSDVPVEMDKKEGGESAPPASDEEKSE
;
A
#
# COMPACT_ATOMS: atom_id res chain seq x y z
N MET A 1 -16.15 19.84 -13.60
CA MET A 1 -14.74 19.69 -13.26
C MET A 1 -14.48 19.66 -11.76
N GLN A 2 -14.28 18.47 -11.21
CA GLN A 2 -13.81 18.27 -9.84
C GLN A 2 -12.31 17.93 -9.91
N ARG A 3 -11.46 18.84 -9.46
CA ARG A 3 -10.00 18.64 -9.41
C ARG A 3 -9.62 17.89 -8.13
N ARG A 4 -8.69 16.95 -8.24
CA ARG A 4 -8.10 16.23 -7.11
C ARG A 4 -6.90 16.99 -6.55
N ASP A 5 -6.65 16.82 -5.26
CA ASP A 5 -5.38 17.18 -4.65
C ASP A 5 -4.37 16.07 -4.95
N THR A 6 -3.29 16.41 -5.66
CA THR A 6 -2.27 15.46 -6.10
C THR A 6 -1.00 15.52 -5.24
N ALA A 7 -0.99 16.36 -4.20
CA ALA A 7 0.14 16.48 -3.30
C ALA A 7 0.30 15.22 -2.44
N ILE A 8 1.53 14.74 -2.34
CA ILE A 8 1.89 13.68 -1.40
C ILE A 8 2.37 14.35 -0.12
N VAL A 9 1.63 14.14 0.97
CA VAL A 9 1.97 14.69 2.28
C VAL A 9 2.42 13.54 3.17
N HIS A 10 3.73 13.48 3.42
CA HIS A 10 4.32 12.60 4.43
C HIS A 10 3.87 13.04 5.83
N GLU A 11 3.49 12.08 6.67
CA GLU A 11 3.20 12.34 8.07
C GLU A 11 4.47 12.24 8.91
N ASP A 12 4.82 13.26 9.68
CA ASP A 12 6.06 13.21 10.47
C ASP A 12 6.04 12.10 11.54
N CYS A 13 7.16 11.40 11.67
CA CYS A 13 7.46 10.48 12.78
C CYS A 13 8.79 10.92 13.42
N ASP A 14 8.80 11.21 14.73
CA ASP A 14 9.99 11.67 15.46
C ASP A 14 11.00 10.54 15.69
N LEU A 15 11.75 10.19 14.64
CA LEU A 15 12.71 9.08 14.63
C LEU A 15 13.89 9.28 15.59
N ASP A 16 14.16 10.51 16.02
CA ASP A 16 15.23 10.79 16.99
C ASP A 16 14.86 10.31 18.40
N SER A 17 13.57 10.27 18.72
CA SER A 17 13.05 9.71 19.97
C SER A 17 12.87 8.18 19.95
N GLY A 18 13.08 7.55 18.79
CA GLY A 18 12.78 6.14 18.57
C GLY A 18 13.84 5.16 19.08
N GLN A 19 13.40 3.94 19.38
CA GLN A 19 14.30 2.79 19.55
C GLN A 19 14.82 2.37 18.18
N LYS A 20 16.13 2.38 18.01
CA LYS A 20 16.84 2.09 16.76
C LYS A 20 17.41 0.66 16.79
N THR A 21 17.19 -0.10 15.73
CA THR A 21 17.68 -1.47 15.55
C THR A 21 18.41 -1.55 14.23
N ASP A 22 19.69 -1.94 14.31
CA ASP A 22 20.51 -2.34 13.17
C ASP A 22 20.36 -3.87 13.01
N VAL A 23 19.71 -4.29 11.92
CA VAL A 23 19.34 -5.68 11.63
C VAL A 23 20.45 -6.37 10.84
N ASN A 24 21.11 -5.66 9.93
CA ASN A 24 22.15 -6.22 9.06
C ASN A 24 23.59 -6.11 9.66
N GLY A 25 23.77 -5.35 10.73
CA GLY A 25 25.03 -5.15 11.44
C GLY A 25 26.00 -4.17 10.76
N ASP A 26 25.51 -3.27 9.91
CA ASP A 26 26.36 -2.34 9.15
C ASP A 26 26.67 -1.01 9.90
N GLY A 27 26.09 -0.84 11.09
CA GLY A 27 26.24 0.35 11.93
C GLY A 27 25.22 1.45 11.66
N ARG A 28 24.31 1.27 10.70
CA ARG A 28 23.14 2.13 10.44
C ARG A 28 21.88 1.40 10.93
N PRO A 29 20.98 2.09 11.65
CA PRO A 29 19.72 1.46 12.03
C PRO A 29 18.77 1.29 10.86
N ASP A 30 18.27 0.07 10.69
CA ASP A 30 17.30 -0.29 9.64
C ASP A 30 15.87 -0.08 10.09
N ILE A 31 15.61 -0.26 11.39
CA ILE A 31 14.28 -0.12 11.97
C ILE A 31 14.33 0.90 13.10
N THR A 32 13.47 1.91 13.02
CA THR A 32 13.23 2.84 14.13
C THR A 32 11.79 2.74 14.59
N VAL A 33 11.57 2.45 15.88
CA VAL A 33 10.24 2.36 16.49
C VAL A 33 10.05 3.45 17.53
N VAL A 34 9.09 4.34 17.31
CA VAL A 34 8.72 5.41 18.23
C VAL A 34 7.52 4.98 19.07
N ARG A 35 7.60 5.20 20.39
CA ARG A 35 6.55 4.81 21.34
C ARG A 35 6.13 5.97 22.24
N SER A 36 4.86 5.98 22.61
CA SER A 36 4.33 6.78 23.72
C SER A 36 3.90 5.83 24.85
N GLY A 37 4.73 5.73 25.90
CA GLY A 37 4.57 4.70 26.92
C GLY A 37 4.76 3.30 26.34
N ALA A 38 3.78 2.41 26.53
CA ALA A 38 3.81 1.06 25.97
C ALA A 38 3.31 0.97 24.52
N THR A 39 2.74 2.05 23.98
CA THR A 39 2.08 2.04 22.66
C THR A 39 3.05 2.49 21.58
N GLU A 40 3.23 1.67 20.53
CA GLU A 40 3.91 2.09 19.29
C GLU A 40 3.05 3.12 18.56
N ILE A 41 3.62 4.29 18.27
CA ILE A 41 2.92 5.38 17.55
C ILE A 41 3.29 5.40 16.07
N CYS A 42 4.56 5.17 15.76
CA CYS A 42 5.02 5.03 14.40
C CYS A 42 6.31 4.19 14.33
N ARG A 43 6.55 3.63 13.14
CA ARG A 43 7.73 2.85 12.78
C ARG A 43 8.22 3.30 11.42
N ALA A 44 9.53 3.45 11.27
CA ALA A 44 10.23 3.65 10.00
C ALA A 44 11.13 2.45 9.73
N VAL A 45 11.20 2.02 8.47
CA VAL A 45 11.96 0.85 8.02
C VAL A 45 12.74 1.17 6.73
N ASP A 46 14.05 0.96 6.77
CA ASP A 46 14.92 0.79 5.61
C ASP A 46 14.88 -0.70 5.21
N LEU A 47 14.30 -1.00 4.04
CA LEU A 47 14.04 -2.36 3.59
C LEU A 47 15.20 -2.93 2.77
N ASN A 48 16.09 -2.08 2.23
CA ASN A 48 17.21 -2.50 1.38
C ASN A 48 18.59 -2.15 1.95
N PHE A 49 18.64 -1.61 3.16
CA PHE A 49 19.85 -1.30 3.90
C PHE A 49 20.76 -0.28 3.20
N ASP A 50 20.17 0.73 2.56
CA ASP A 50 20.93 1.80 1.90
C ASP A 50 21.08 3.08 2.76
N GLY A 51 20.52 3.06 3.96
CA GLY A 51 20.51 4.15 4.93
C GLY A 51 19.37 5.15 4.73
N LYS A 52 18.43 4.88 3.81
CA LYS A 52 17.20 5.67 3.64
C LYS A 52 15.99 4.84 4.07
N ILE A 53 14.98 5.52 4.61
CA ILE A 53 13.74 4.86 5.00
C ILE A 53 12.87 4.65 3.76
N ASP A 54 12.42 3.42 3.55
CA ASP A 54 11.52 3.05 2.45
C ASP A 54 10.06 3.00 2.89
N ALA A 55 9.78 2.75 4.18
CA ALA A 55 8.42 2.52 4.65
C ALA A 55 8.15 3.07 6.04
N TRP A 56 6.93 3.59 6.22
CA TRP A 56 6.42 4.04 7.50
C TRP A 56 5.09 3.36 7.83
N VAL A 57 4.90 3.09 9.12
CA VAL A 57 3.63 2.60 9.68
C VAL A 57 3.23 3.51 10.84
N TYR A 58 2.00 4.00 10.84
CA TYR A 58 1.45 4.81 11.91
C TYR A 58 0.25 4.11 12.54
N ARG A 59 0.19 4.19 13.87
CA ARG A 59 -0.86 3.56 14.67
C ARG A 59 -1.74 4.62 15.32
N ASP A 60 -2.99 4.23 15.60
CA ASP A 60 -3.90 5.03 16.42
C ASP A 60 -3.66 4.79 17.92
N GLY A 61 -4.41 5.50 18.77
CA GLY A 61 -4.29 5.36 20.23
C GLY A 61 -4.64 3.97 20.79
N SER A 62 -5.29 3.12 19.99
CA SER A 62 -5.57 1.72 20.33
C SER A 62 -4.45 0.75 19.88
N GLY A 63 -3.44 1.25 19.16
CA GLY A 63 -2.34 0.46 18.61
C GLY A 63 -2.63 -0.17 17.25
N GLN A 64 -3.81 0.06 16.67
CA GLN A 64 -4.15 -0.41 15.33
C GLN A 64 -3.49 0.45 14.27
N VAL A 65 -3.11 -0.16 13.15
CA VAL A 65 -2.59 0.59 12.01
C VAL A 65 -3.69 1.50 11.47
N ARG A 66 -3.37 2.79 11.31
CA ARG A 66 -4.26 3.80 10.69
C ARG A 66 -3.71 4.34 9.38
N ARG A 67 -2.39 4.25 9.17
CA ARG A 67 -1.71 4.75 7.99
C ARG A 67 -0.45 3.96 7.70
N ARG A 68 -0.14 3.77 6.42
CA ARG A 68 1.16 3.32 5.92
C ARG A 68 1.59 4.21 4.77
N GLU A 69 2.89 4.41 4.65
CA GLU A 69 3.50 5.15 3.56
C GLU A 69 4.67 4.35 3.00
N SER A 70 4.87 4.36 1.68
CA SER A 70 5.96 3.63 1.02
C SER A 70 6.63 4.52 -0.04
N ASP A 71 7.96 4.49 -0.08
CA ASP A 71 8.82 4.96 -1.18
C ASP A 71 9.22 3.72 -1.99
N TYR A 72 8.69 3.59 -3.22
CA TYR A 72 8.91 2.41 -4.04
C TYR A 72 10.11 2.55 -4.97
N ASP A 73 10.46 3.78 -5.36
CA ASP A 73 11.59 4.05 -6.26
C ASP A 73 12.88 4.45 -5.53
N ARG A 74 12.81 4.62 -4.21
CA ARG A 74 13.90 4.94 -3.28
C ARG A 74 14.56 6.30 -3.56
N ASP A 75 13.79 7.22 -4.14
CA ASP A 75 14.23 8.58 -4.39
C ASP A 75 14.18 9.48 -3.13
N GLY A 76 13.64 8.95 -2.03
CA GLY A 76 13.44 9.64 -0.76
C GLY A 76 12.08 10.33 -0.65
N ARG A 77 11.13 10.02 -1.55
CA ARG A 77 9.77 10.57 -1.53
C ARG A 77 8.77 9.42 -1.44
N ILE A 78 7.68 9.69 -0.73
CA ILE A 78 6.57 8.73 -0.67
C ILE A 78 5.91 8.62 -2.04
N ASP A 79 5.65 7.39 -2.48
CA ASP A 79 4.90 7.06 -3.70
C ASP A 79 3.50 6.54 -3.39
N GLU A 80 3.30 5.96 -2.20
CA GLU A 80 2.01 5.42 -1.77
C GLU A 80 1.65 5.85 -0.36
N ILE A 81 0.38 6.24 -0.18
CA ILE A 81 -0.25 6.44 1.12
C ILE A 81 -1.45 5.51 1.23
N SER A 82 -1.45 4.63 2.24
CA SER A 82 -2.58 3.74 2.56
C SER A 82 -3.18 4.13 3.90
N THR A 83 -4.49 4.36 3.99
CA THR A 83 -5.21 4.69 5.23
C THR A 83 -6.19 3.60 5.64
N TYR A 84 -6.31 3.40 6.94
CA TYR A 84 -7.07 2.32 7.54
C TYR A 84 -8.08 2.87 8.55
N GLN A 85 -9.25 2.23 8.62
CA GLN A 85 -10.29 2.54 9.59
C GLN A 85 -10.77 1.24 10.23
N GLY A 86 -10.68 1.14 11.57
CA GLY A 86 -11.04 -0.08 12.30
C GLY A 86 -10.24 -1.31 11.86
N GLY A 87 -8.96 -1.12 11.50
CA GLY A 87 -8.06 -2.17 11.04
C GLY A 87 -8.25 -2.60 9.58
N LEU A 88 -9.23 -2.05 8.86
CA LEU A 88 -9.48 -2.34 7.45
C LEU A 88 -8.96 -1.22 6.56
N LEU A 89 -8.34 -1.58 5.43
CA LEU A 89 -7.93 -0.61 4.41
C LEU A 89 -9.17 0.15 3.91
N LYS A 90 -9.08 1.48 3.87
CA LYS A 90 -10.17 2.36 3.46
C LYS A 90 -9.86 3.07 2.15
N GLU A 91 -8.64 3.57 2.02
CA GLU A 91 -8.19 4.29 0.84
C GLU A 91 -6.70 4.05 0.62
N GLN A 92 -6.29 3.94 -0.63
CA GLN A 92 -4.90 3.91 -1.04
C GLN A 92 -4.69 4.93 -2.17
N GLN A 93 -3.71 5.80 -2.00
CA GLN A 93 -3.35 6.88 -2.92
C GLN A 93 -1.97 6.58 -3.47
N ARG A 94 -1.78 6.68 -4.79
CA ARG A 94 -0.53 6.30 -5.45
C ARG A 94 -0.06 7.32 -6.47
N ALA A 95 1.23 7.58 -6.46
CA ALA A 95 1.99 8.16 -7.55
C ALA A 95 2.50 7.06 -8.46
N THR A 96 1.63 6.48 -9.30
CA THR A 96 2.02 5.29 -10.09
C THR A 96 3.02 5.63 -11.22
N THR A 97 3.29 6.91 -11.49
CA THR A 97 4.37 7.40 -12.38
C THR A 97 5.72 7.49 -11.67
N LEU A 98 5.72 7.48 -10.33
CA LEU A 98 6.85 7.84 -9.49
C LEU A 98 7.30 9.31 -9.74
N GLY A 99 6.38 10.15 -10.20
CA GLY A 99 6.62 11.57 -10.51
C GLY A 99 6.50 12.51 -9.31
N GLY A 100 6.28 11.99 -8.10
CA GLY A 100 6.05 12.79 -6.90
C GLY A 100 4.68 13.48 -6.84
N LYS A 101 3.70 13.00 -7.61
CA LYS A 101 2.30 13.43 -7.57
C LYS A 101 1.39 12.21 -7.59
N LEU A 102 0.34 12.25 -6.78
CA LEU A 102 -0.71 11.24 -6.81
C LEU A 102 -1.45 11.31 -8.14
N ASP A 103 -1.68 10.14 -8.73
CA ASP A 103 -2.39 9.97 -10.00
C ASP A 103 -3.47 8.89 -9.92
N THR A 104 -3.49 8.08 -8.86
CA THR A 104 -4.43 6.97 -8.70
C THR A 104 -4.95 6.88 -7.26
N TRP A 105 -6.25 6.68 -7.09
CA TRP A 105 -6.92 6.51 -5.80
C TRP A 105 -7.79 5.25 -5.81
N HIS A 106 -7.53 4.34 -4.88
CA HIS A 106 -8.32 3.14 -4.64
C HIS A 106 -9.18 3.30 -3.39
N PHE A 107 -10.45 2.95 -3.49
CA PHE A 107 -11.41 3.01 -2.39
C PHE A 107 -11.91 1.63 -2.01
N TYR A 108 -11.93 1.39 -0.70
CA TYR A 108 -12.28 0.09 -0.14
C TYR A 108 -13.50 0.19 0.78
N GLU A 109 -14.31 -0.86 0.75
CA GLU A 109 -15.42 -1.09 1.68
C GLU A 109 -15.35 -2.50 2.24
N ALA A 110 -15.39 -2.62 3.56
CA ALA A 110 -15.20 -3.89 4.27
C ALA A 110 -13.94 -4.66 3.80
N GLY A 111 -12.87 -3.94 3.48
CA GLY A 111 -11.60 -4.50 3.00
C GLY A 111 -11.57 -4.94 1.54
N LYS A 112 -12.62 -4.68 0.75
CA LYS A 112 -12.70 -5.01 -0.68
C LYS A 112 -12.65 -3.76 -1.54
N LEU A 113 -11.93 -3.81 -2.66
CA LEU A 113 -11.86 -2.71 -3.63
C LEU A 113 -13.23 -2.53 -4.28
N VAL A 114 -13.79 -1.33 -4.18
CA VAL A 114 -15.10 -0.98 -4.75
C VAL A 114 -15.01 0.09 -5.82
N ARG A 115 -13.96 0.91 -5.80
CA ARG A 115 -13.75 1.96 -6.80
C ARG A 115 -12.28 2.30 -6.99
N THR A 116 -11.91 2.63 -8.22
CA THR A 116 -10.63 3.25 -8.57
C THR A 116 -10.89 4.54 -9.34
N GLU A 117 -10.10 5.57 -9.08
CA GLU A 117 -10.06 6.81 -9.85
C GLU A 117 -8.64 7.05 -10.32
N ARG A 118 -8.49 7.57 -11.55
CA ARG A 118 -7.18 7.85 -12.14
C ARG A 118 -7.18 9.15 -12.96
N ASP A 119 -6.15 9.95 -12.71
CA ASP A 119 -5.69 11.05 -13.55
C ASP A 119 -4.55 10.49 -14.42
N SER A 120 -4.85 10.17 -15.67
CA SER A 120 -3.92 9.50 -16.58
C SER A 120 -2.97 10.46 -17.28
N ASP A 121 -3.28 11.76 -17.30
CA ASP A 121 -2.53 12.79 -18.01
C ASP A 121 -1.78 13.81 -17.14
N GLY A 122 -2.08 13.84 -15.84
CA GLY A 122 -1.41 14.63 -14.82
C GLY A 122 -1.92 16.06 -14.68
N ASP A 123 -3.10 16.37 -15.20
CA ASP A 123 -3.71 17.71 -15.14
C ASP A 123 -4.53 17.98 -13.85
N ALA A 124 -4.54 16.99 -12.95
CA ALA A 124 -5.28 16.92 -11.69
C ALA A 124 -6.80 16.76 -11.83
N ILE A 125 -7.31 16.43 -13.00
CA ILE A 125 -8.69 16.03 -13.26
C ILE A 125 -8.72 14.52 -13.44
N ILE A 126 -9.72 13.86 -12.87
CA ILE A 126 -9.88 12.42 -13.10
C ILE A 126 -10.50 12.23 -14.48
N ASP A 127 -9.87 11.42 -15.32
CA ASP A 127 -10.37 11.02 -16.64
C ASP A 127 -10.80 9.55 -16.70
N GLN A 128 -10.56 8.77 -15.63
CA GLN A 128 -10.95 7.36 -15.57
C GLN A 128 -11.47 6.91 -14.21
N TRP A 129 -12.50 6.06 -14.26
CA TRP A 129 -13.11 5.43 -13.09
C TRP A 129 -13.31 3.94 -13.31
N TRP A 130 -13.03 3.14 -12.29
CA TRP A 130 -13.44 1.73 -12.23
C TRP A 130 -14.43 1.58 -11.10
N GLU A 131 -15.54 0.92 -11.37
CA GLU A 131 -16.47 0.43 -10.35
C GLU A 131 -16.41 -1.09 -10.31
N TYR A 132 -16.40 -1.65 -9.10
CA TYR A 132 -16.33 -3.10 -8.89
C TYR A 132 -17.66 -3.59 -8.29
N PRO A 133 -18.72 -3.76 -9.12
CA PRO A 133 -20.08 -4.05 -8.64
C PRO A 133 -20.21 -5.41 -7.94
N ALA A 134 -19.29 -6.33 -8.24
CA ALA A 134 -19.18 -7.63 -7.60
C ALA A 134 -17.80 -7.75 -6.93
N PRO A 135 -17.67 -7.42 -5.63
CA PRO A 135 -16.39 -7.46 -4.92
C PRO A 135 -15.71 -8.84 -4.87
N ASP A 136 -16.46 -9.92 -5.11
CA ASP A 136 -15.97 -11.29 -5.27
C ASP A 136 -15.49 -11.61 -6.70
N LYS A 137 -15.66 -10.68 -7.66
CA LYS A 137 -15.22 -10.78 -9.05
C LYS A 137 -14.50 -9.49 -9.48
N PRO A 138 -13.36 -9.14 -8.85
CA PRO A 138 -12.64 -7.89 -9.15
C PRO A 138 -12.11 -7.78 -10.59
N GLN A 139 -12.00 -8.90 -11.31
CA GLN A 139 -11.66 -8.94 -12.74
C GLN A 139 -12.78 -8.45 -13.67
N CYS A 140 -13.98 -8.18 -13.14
CA CYS A 140 -15.15 -7.70 -13.88
C CYS A 140 -15.55 -6.26 -13.51
N PRO A 141 -14.67 -5.25 -13.64
CA PRO A 141 -15.05 -3.88 -13.37
C PRO A 141 -15.94 -3.31 -14.48
N LEU A 142 -16.72 -2.29 -14.13
CA LEU A 142 -17.22 -1.29 -15.08
C LEU A 142 -16.20 -0.17 -15.16
N ILE A 143 -15.74 0.15 -16.35
CA ILE A 143 -14.74 1.19 -16.58
C ILE A 143 -15.41 2.35 -17.29
N HIS A 144 -15.29 3.55 -16.74
CA HIS A 144 -15.80 4.78 -17.32
C HIS A 144 -14.65 5.71 -17.67
N SER A 145 -14.80 6.47 -18.75
CA SER A 145 -13.79 7.45 -19.20
C SER A 145 -14.42 8.79 -19.50
N ASP A 146 -13.65 9.85 -19.28
CA ASP A 146 -13.89 11.21 -19.76
C ASP A 146 -13.10 11.38 -21.07
N VAL A 147 -13.80 11.39 -22.20
CA VAL A 147 -13.20 11.47 -23.53
C VAL A 147 -13.19 12.92 -24.03
N ASP A 148 -14.13 13.74 -23.58
CA ASP A 148 -14.26 15.14 -23.99
C ASP A 148 -13.53 16.15 -23.09
N GLY A 149 -13.06 15.70 -21.92
CA GLY A 149 -12.25 16.47 -20.97
C GLY A 149 -13.04 17.44 -20.10
N ASP A 150 -14.34 17.21 -19.87
CA ASP A 150 -15.17 18.08 -19.02
C ASP A 150 -15.05 17.79 -17.50
N GLY A 151 -14.30 16.74 -17.16
CA GLY A 151 -14.08 16.20 -15.83
C GLY A 151 -15.23 15.33 -15.33
N ARG A 152 -15.92 14.63 -16.23
CA ARG A 152 -17.02 13.70 -15.91
C ARG A 152 -16.97 12.45 -16.80
N PRO A 153 -17.49 11.31 -16.31
CA PRO A 153 -17.68 10.14 -17.16
C PRO A 153 -18.62 10.42 -18.34
N ASP A 154 -18.19 10.04 -19.54
CA ASP A 154 -18.97 10.24 -20.76
C ASP A 154 -20.01 9.14 -21.00
N PRO A 155 -21.25 9.50 -21.39
CA PRO A 155 -22.24 8.54 -21.84
C PRO A 155 -21.74 7.73 -23.05
N GLY A 156 -21.69 6.41 -22.92
CA GLY A 156 -21.22 5.51 -23.99
C GLY A 156 -19.71 5.25 -23.97
N ALA A 157 -18.94 5.94 -23.12
CA ALA A 157 -17.54 5.63 -22.83
C ALA A 157 -17.42 4.68 -21.61
N THR A 158 -18.33 3.70 -21.53
CA THR A 158 -18.35 2.70 -20.45
C THR A 158 -18.11 1.31 -21.01
N VAL A 159 -17.15 0.59 -20.42
CA VAL A 159 -16.83 -0.79 -20.74
C VAL A 159 -17.19 -1.69 -19.57
N ASP A 160 -18.09 -2.64 -19.80
CA ASP A 160 -18.29 -3.79 -18.91
C ASP A 160 -17.35 -4.93 -19.35
N VAL A 161 -16.28 -5.13 -18.59
CA VAL A 161 -15.20 -6.06 -18.95
C VAL A 161 -15.70 -7.50 -19.09
N CYS A 162 -16.71 -7.91 -18.31
CA CYS A 162 -17.18 -9.29 -18.31
C CYS A 162 -18.42 -9.54 -19.17
N ALA A 163 -19.24 -8.51 -19.43
CA ALA A 163 -20.28 -8.59 -20.46
C ALA A 163 -19.69 -8.50 -21.88
N GLN A 164 -18.48 -7.95 -22.02
CA GLN A 164 -17.77 -7.82 -23.30
C GLN A 164 -16.43 -8.56 -23.24
N PRO A 165 -16.41 -9.91 -23.17
CA PRO A 165 -15.17 -10.66 -23.21
C PRO A 165 -14.44 -10.38 -24.53
N GLY A 166 -13.25 -9.77 -24.44
CA GLY A 166 -12.50 -9.31 -25.60
C GLY A 166 -12.87 -7.90 -26.08
N SER A 167 -13.43 -7.03 -25.23
CA SER A 167 -13.80 -5.64 -25.53
C SER A 167 -12.70 -4.81 -26.19
N GLY A 168 -11.44 -5.28 -26.17
CA GLY A 168 -10.31 -4.55 -26.73
C GLY A 168 -10.05 -3.26 -25.97
N TYR A 169 -10.57 -3.12 -24.74
CA TYR A 169 -10.28 -1.97 -23.90
C TYR A 169 -8.78 -1.87 -23.67
N VAL A 170 -8.19 -0.88 -24.32
CA VAL A 170 -6.85 -0.39 -24.06
C VAL A 170 -7.06 0.89 -23.25
N PRO A 171 -6.71 0.92 -21.95
CA PRO A 171 -6.69 2.18 -21.21
C PRO A 171 -5.86 3.19 -22.01
N PRO A 172 -6.29 4.44 -22.21
CA PRO A 172 -5.49 5.44 -22.91
C PRO A 172 -4.07 5.46 -22.34
N GLU A 173 -3.11 5.51 -23.26
CA GLU A 173 -1.71 5.49 -22.90
C GLU A 173 -1.42 6.68 -21.99
N ARG A 174 -0.68 6.37 -20.95
CA ARG A 174 -0.19 7.35 -19.99
C ARG A 174 0.61 8.43 -20.73
N SER A 175 0.26 9.70 -20.57
CA SER A 175 1.13 10.76 -21.04
C SER A 175 2.23 11.03 -20.03
N GLY A 176 3.42 10.49 -20.32
CA GLY A 176 4.65 10.79 -19.57
C GLY A 176 5.51 9.54 -19.33
N PRO A 177 6.85 9.70 -19.25
CA PRO A 177 7.73 8.57 -18.96
C PRO A 177 7.52 8.10 -17.53
N ALA A 178 7.25 6.80 -17.34
CA ALA A 178 7.45 6.17 -16.04
C ALA A 178 8.94 6.25 -15.69
N LYS A 179 9.30 6.64 -14.47
CA LYS A 179 10.67 6.47 -14.02
C LYS A 179 11.01 4.98 -14.01
N ALA A 180 12.26 4.65 -14.35
CA ALA A 180 12.76 3.30 -14.20
C ALA A 180 12.70 2.93 -12.71
N GLY A 181 12.01 1.84 -12.38
CA GLY A 181 12.04 1.28 -11.03
C GLY A 181 13.45 0.81 -10.66
N PRO A 182 13.71 0.56 -9.37
CA PRO A 182 15.02 0.11 -8.90
C PRO A 182 15.40 -1.23 -9.56
N SER A 183 16.68 -1.37 -9.91
CA SER A 183 17.23 -2.65 -10.35
C SER A 183 17.31 -3.62 -9.18
N PHE A 184 16.66 -4.78 -9.27
CA PHE A 184 16.71 -5.84 -8.25
C PHE A 184 17.92 -6.78 -8.44
N GLU A 185 19.06 -6.27 -8.91
CA GLU A 185 20.30 -7.05 -8.98
C GLU A 185 21.02 -7.07 -7.62
N GLN A 186 20.50 -7.85 -6.66
CA GLN A 186 21.31 -8.36 -5.56
C GLN A 186 21.08 -9.85 -5.36
N SER A 187 22.15 -10.61 -5.54
CA SER A 187 22.23 -12.04 -5.23
C SER A 187 22.28 -12.23 -3.71
N GLY A 188 21.12 -12.44 -3.10
CA GLY A 188 21.00 -12.75 -1.68
C GLY A 188 19.57 -13.13 -1.35
N SER A 189 19.29 -14.43 -1.32
CA SER A 189 17.97 -14.97 -1.03
C SER A 189 17.68 -14.93 0.47
N ASP A 190 17.26 -13.78 1.01
CA ASP A 190 16.58 -13.71 2.31
C ASP A 190 15.77 -12.41 2.38
N VAL A 191 14.60 -12.40 1.74
CA VAL A 191 13.60 -11.35 1.96
C VAL A 191 12.76 -11.81 3.16
N PRO A 192 12.71 -11.06 4.28
CA PRO A 192 11.83 -11.41 5.39
C PRO A 192 10.37 -11.16 4.96
N VAL A 193 9.68 -12.22 4.53
CA VAL A 193 8.22 -12.20 4.39
C VAL A 193 7.60 -12.41 5.75
N GLU A 194 7.27 -11.31 6.44
CA GLU A 194 6.40 -11.36 7.59
C GLU A 194 4.94 -11.47 7.10
N MET A 195 4.45 -12.71 6.99
CA MET A 195 3.01 -13.01 6.89
C MET A 195 2.58 -13.78 8.15
N ASP A 196 1.75 -13.12 8.95
CA ASP A 196 0.96 -13.63 10.07
C ASP A 196 0.42 -15.07 9.89
N LYS A 197 0.50 -15.94 10.91
CA LYS A 197 -0.54 -16.10 11.97
C LYS A 197 -0.31 -17.37 12.83
N LYS A 198 -0.74 -17.26 14.09
CA LYS A 198 -0.92 -18.33 15.08
C LYS A 198 -1.72 -19.54 14.54
N GLU A 199 -1.20 -20.74 14.78
CA GLU A 199 -1.96 -21.95 15.12
C GLU A 199 -1.20 -22.62 16.28
N GLY A 200 -1.77 -22.74 17.48
CA GLY A 200 -2.71 -23.82 17.79
C GLY A 200 -1.97 -24.93 18.55
N GLY A 201 -1.40 -24.60 19.71
CA GLY A 201 -0.73 -25.58 20.56
C GLY A 201 -1.75 -26.42 21.31
N GLU A 202 -2.14 -27.55 20.74
CA GLU A 202 -2.81 -28.64 21.46
C GLU A 202 -1.84 -29.83 21.49
N SER A 203 -1.01 -29.89 22.54
CA SER A 203 -0.20 -31.06 22.86
C SER A 203 -0.91 -31.84 23.96
N ALA A 204 -1.55 -32.95 23.58
CA ALA A 204 -1.96 -33.99 24.52
C ALA A 204 -0.73 -34.55 25.26
N PRO A 205 -0.84 -34.92 26.56
CA PRO A 205 0.29 -35.43 27.32
C PRO A 205 0.59 -36.89 26.99
N PRO A 206 1.87 -37.32 26.97
CA PRO A 206 2.20 -38.73 26.98
C PRO A 206 2.05 -39.33 28.39
N ALA A 207 1.57 -40.57 28.42
CA ALA A 207 1.50 -41.42 29.61
C ALA A 207 2.82 -42.19 29.82
N SER A 208 2.99 -42.71 31.06
CA SER A 208 4.05 -43.60 31.61
C SER A 208 5.44 -42.95 31.77
N ASP A 209 6.19 -43.06 32.88
CA ASP A 209 6.26 -44.11 33.92
C ASP A 209 6.51 -43.54 35.33
N GLU A 210 5.89 -44.15 36.34
CA GLU A 210 6.24 -44.01 37.77
C GLU A 210 7.48 -44.86 38.07
N GLU A 211 8.62 -44.22 38.33
CA GLU A 211 9.75 -44.85 39.02
C GLU A 211 9.60 -44.61 40.52
N LYS A 212 9.18 -45.64 41.25
CA LYS A 212 9.06 -45.64 42.70
C LYS A 212 10.39 -46.09 43.32
N SER A 213 11.09 -45.15 43.93
CA SER A 213 12.14 -45.41 44.93
C SER A 213 11.49 -45.77 46.27
N GLU A 214 11.53 -47.06 46.63
CA GLU A 214 11.80 -47.63 47.97
C GLU A 214 11.76 -49.17 47.92
#